data_AF-A0A947B3L4-F1
#
_entry.id   AF-A0A947B3L4-F1
#
_cell.length_a   1.000
_cell.length_b   1.000
_cell.length_c   1.000
_cell.angle_alpha   90.00
_cell.angle_beta   90.00
_cell.angle_gamma   90.00
#
_symmetry.space_group_name_H-M   'P 1'
#
loop_
_entity.id
_entity.type
_entity.pdbx_description
1 polymer ?
#
loop_
_entity_poly.entity_id
_entity_poly.type
_entity_poly.pdbx_seq_one_letter_code
_entity_poly.pdbx_strand_id
1 'polypeptide(L)' 'MAGIEERMERVHLLTDRIKEKRDELISVAVRETGFTHRECSIEVDVNLKNLQRFKAMASTFAARQPLCGP' A
#
# COMPACT_ATOMS: atom_id res chain seq x y z
N MET A 1 -6.72 18.15 -9.87
CA MET A 1 -6.57 17.14 -8.81
C MET A 1 -6.73 15.77 -9.43
N ALA A 2 -5.85 14.81 -9.13
CA ALA A 2 -5.99 13.43 -9.60
C ALA A 2 -7.31 12.82 -9.11
N GLY A 3 -8.07 12.19 -10.01
CA GLY A 3 -9.32 11.52 -9.67
C GLY A 3 -9.10 10.35 -8.72
N ILE A 4 -10.17 9.87 -8.06
CA ILE A 4 -10.07 8.72 -7.15
C ILE A 4 -9.53 7.47 -7.86
N GLU A 5 -9.88 7.29 -9.13
CA GLU A 5 -9.42 6.19 -9.99
C GLU A 5 -7.90 6.23 -10.21
N GLU A 6 -7.37 7.39 -10.62
CA GLU A 6 -5.93 7.60 -10.80
C GLU A 6 -5.16 7.38 -9.49
N ARG A 7 -5.74 7.80 -8.35
CA ARG A 7 -5.16 7.56 -7.03
C ARG A 7 -5.14 6.08 -6.67
N MET A 8 -6.18 5.31 -7.03
CA MET A 8 -6.23 3.86 -6.81
C MET A 8 -5.24 3.12 -7.70
N GLU A 9 -5.08 3.54 -8.94
CA GLU A 9 -4.07 2.99 -9.86
C GLU A 9 -2.66 3.16 -9.30
N ARG A 10 -2.32 4.33 -8.75
CA ARG A 10 -1.04 4.57 -8.07
C ARG A 10 -0.83 3.63 -6.87
N VAL A 11 -1.88 3.32 -6.10
CA VAL A 11 -1.81 2.35 -4.99
C VAL A 11 -1.56 0.92 -5.50
N HIS A 12 -2.13 0.55 -6.65
CA HIS A 12 -1.86 -0.75 -7.28
C HIS A 12 -0.40 -0.85 -7.74
N LEU A 13 0.11 0.16 -8.44
CA LEU A 13 1.51 0.22 -8.85
C LEU A 13 2.45 0.14 -7.65
N LEU A 14 2.16 0.86 -6.56
CA LEU A 14 2.93 0.79 -5.32
C LEU A 14 2.93 -0.62 -4.73
N THR A 15 1.77 -1.28 -4.69
CA THR A 15 1.64 -2.64 -4.16
C THR A 15 2.51 -3.62 -4.95
N ASP A 16 2.51 -3.52 -6.28
CA ASP A 16 3.29 -4.40 -7.13
C ASP A 16 4.79 -4.15 -6.99
N ARG A 17 5.21 -2.89 -6.88
CA ARG A 17 6.61 -2.53 -6.61
C ARG A 17 7.09 -3.02 -5.25
N ILE A 18 6.26 -2.94 -4.20
CA ILE A 18 6.63 -3.47 -2.88
C ILE A 18 6.81 -4.99 -2.93
N LYS A 19 5.97 -5.72 -3.67
CA LYS A 19 6.12 -7.17 -3.85
C LYS A 19 7.40 -7.53 -4.60
N GLU A 20 7.69 -6.82 -5.70
CA GLU A 20 8.91 -7.02 -6.50
C GLU A 20 10.17 -6.74 -5.68
N LYS A 21 10.11 -5.73 -4.81
CA LYS A 21 11.24 -5.26 -4.00
C LYS A 21 11.25 -5.79 -2.56
N ARG A 22 10.41 -6.79 -2.25
CA ARG A 22 10.19 -7.28 -0.87
C ARG A 22 11.48 -7.62 -0.14
N ASP A 23 12.33 -8.44 -0.75
CA ASP A 23 13.56 -8.91 -0.11
C ASP A 23 14.60 -7.78 0.05
N GLU A 24 14.66 -6.85 -0.91
CA GLU A 24 15.50 -5.66 -0.83
C GLU A 24 15.05 -4.74 0.31
N LEU A 25 13.74 -4.51 0.45
CA LEU A 25 13.15 -3.72 1.53
C LEU A 25 13.41 -4.35 2.90
N ILE A 26 13.26 -5.68 3.03
CA ILE A 26 13.56 -6.40 4.27
C ILE A 26 15.04 -6.28 4.62
N SER A 27 15.93 -6.47 3.64
CA SER A 27 17.39 -6.38 3.84
C SER A 27 17.81 -4.99 4.32
N VAL A 28 17.28 -3.94 3.69
CA VAL A 28 17.52 -2.54 4.11
C VAL A 28 16.98 -2.30 5.52
N ALA A 29 15.75 -2.73 5.80
CA ALA A 29 15.11 -2.54 7.12
C ALA A 29 15.91 -3.22 8.23
N VAL A 30 16.33 -4.48 8.04
CA VAL A 30 17.16 -5.21 9.02
C VAL A 30 18.45 -4.46 9.32
N ARG A 31 19.10 -3.92 8.29
CA ARG A 31 20.36 -3.17 8.43
C ARG A 31 20.17 -1.85 9.20
N GLU A 32 19.05 -1.16 8.99
CA GLU A 32 18.86 0.22 9.45
C GLU A 32 18.10 0.34 10.76
N THR A 33 17.23 -0.62 11.08
CA THR A 33 16.37 -0.56 12.28
C THR A 33 16.83 -1.48 13.40
N GLY A 34 17.75 -2.42 13.13
CA GLY A 34 18.19 -3.41 14.10
C GLY A 34 17.15 -4.48 14.44
N PHE A 35 16.03 -4.53 13.69
CA PHE A 35 15.03 -5.59 13.82
C PHE A 35 15.49 -6.87 13.12
N THR A 36 14.91 -7.99 13.54
CA THR A 36 15.15 -9.28 12.89
C THR A 36 14.50 -9.34 11.52
N HIS A 37 15.05 -10.19 10.64
CA HIS A 37 14.46 -10.46 9.33
C HIS A 37 12.98 -10.89 9.43
N ARG A 38 12.61 -11.64 10.48
CA ARG A 38 11.23 -12.07 10.70
C ARG A 38 10.31 -10.88 10.98
N GLU A 39 10.72 -9.96 11.84
CA GLU A 39 9.94 -8.76 12.18
C GLU A 39 9.77 -7.85 10.95
N CYS A 40 10.85 -7.58 10.22
CA CYS A 40 10.78 -6.78 8.99
C CYS A 40 9.90 -7.44 7.92
N SER A 41 9.99 -8.76 7.76
CA SER A 41 9.14 -9.52 6.83
C SER A 41 7.65 -9.42 7.18
N ILE A 42 7.31 -9.56 8.47
CA ILE A 42 5.94 -9.38 8.97
C ILE A 42 5.44 -7.97 8.68
N GLU A 43 6.27 -6.95 8.90
CA GLU A 43 5.89 -5.55 8.67
C GLU A 43 5.62 -5.26 7.18
N VAL A 44 6.43 -5.80 6.27
CA VAL A 44 6.14 -5.69 4.82
C VAL A 44 4.82 -6.37 4.47
N ASP A 45 4.54 -7.55 5.03
CA ASP A 45 3.30 -8.28 4.79
C ASP A 45 2.07 -7.52 5.34
N VAL A 46 2.19 -6.88 6.51
CA VAL A 46 1.15 -6.01 7.08
C VAL A 46 0.86 -4.83 6.16
N ASN A 47 1.90 -4.17 5.64
CA ASN A 47 1.75 -3.06 4.71
C ASN A 47 1.07 -3.49 3.40
N LEU A 48 1.46 -4.63 2.83
CA LEU A 48 0.80 -5.20 1.65
C LEU A 48 -0.69 -5.51 1.90
N LYS A 49 -1.02 -6.07 3.07
CA LYS A 49 -2.41 -6.35 3.46
C LYS A 49 -3.24 -5.07 3.60
N ASN A 50 -2.65 -4.01 4.17
CA ASN A 50 -3.30 -2.71 4.29
C ASN A 50 -3.56 -2.08 2.91
N LEU A 51 -2.59 -2.14 2.01
CA LEU A 51 -2.73 -1.62 0.64
C LEU A 51 -3.77 -2.40 -0.19
N GLN A 52 -3.85 -3.73 -0.02
CA GLN A 52 -4.90 -4.53 -0.67
C GLN A 52 -6.32 -4.10 -0.29
N ARG A 53 -6.54 -3.61 0.94
CA ARG A 53 -7.88 -3.15 1.36
C ARG A 53 -8.36 -1.95 0.54
N PHE A 54 -7.45 -1.09 0.05
CA PHE A 54 -7.83 0.03 -0.81
C PHE A 54 -8.42 -0.43 -2.14
N LYS A 55 -7.98 -1.57 -2.69
CA LYS A 55 -8.57 -2.16 -3.91
C LYS A 55 -10.07 -2.45 -3.74
N ALA A 56 -10.46 -2.97 -2.59
CA ALA A 56 -11.85 -3.27 -2.27
C ALA A 56 -12.69 -2.00 -2.02
N MET A 57 -12.05 -0.88 -1.69
CA MET A 57 -12.73 0.36 -1.38
C MET A 57 -13.01 1.24 -2.61
N ALA A 58 -12.35 1.00 -3.75
CA ALA A 58 -12.57 1.78 -4.97
C ALA A 58 -14.05 1.80 -5.40
N SER A 59 -14.72 0.64 -5.42
CA SER A 59 -16.16 0.54 -5.72
C SER A 59 -17.04 1.21 -4.67
N THR A 60 -16.60 1.19 -3.40
CA THR A 60 -17.33 1.82 -2.28
C THR A 60 -17.23 3.35 -2.34
N PHE A 61 -16.06 3.89 -2.70
CA PHE A 61 -15.84 5.33 -2.81
C PHE A 61 -16.43 5.91 -4.10
N ALA A 62 -16.45 5.16 -5.20
CA ALA A 62 -17.09 5.59 -6.45
C ALA A 62 -18.60 5.88 -6.26
N ALA A 63 -19.27 5.14 -5.37
CA ALA A 63 -20.69 5.36 -5.06
C ALA A 63 -20.95 6.52 -4.07
N ARG A 64 -19.90 7.09 -3.45
CA ARG A 64 -20.04 8.14 -2.44
C ARG A 64 -19.88 9.50 -3.09
N GLN A 65 -20.89 10.36 -2.92
CA GLN A 65 -20.75 11.78 -3.25
C GLN A 65 -19.95 12.52 -2.16
N PRO A 66 -19.25 13.60 -2.53
CA PRO A 66 -18.62 14.51 -1.57
C PRO A 66 -19.63 14.96 -0.51
N LEU A 67 -19.25 14.90 0.78
CA LEU A 67 -20.13 15.30 1.89
C LEU A 67 -20.37 16.82 1.93
N CYS A 68 -19.46 17.60 1.37
CA CYS A 68 -19.64 19.01 1.09
C CYS A 68 -19.44 19.21 -0.41
N GLY A 69 -20.28 20.04 -1.04
CA GLY A 69 -20.30 20.28 -2.49
C GLY A 69 -18.98 20.81 -3.06
N PRO A 70 -18.91 21.01 -4.39
CA PRO A 70 -17.69 21.44 -5.08
C PRO A 70 -17.10 22.74 -4.51
#